data_AF-A0A0U2XBS4-F1
#
_entry.id   AF-A0A0U2XBS4-F1
#
_cell.length_a   1.000
_cell.length_b   1.000
_cell.length_c   1.000
_cell.angle_alpha   90.00
_cell.angle_beta   90.00
_cell.angle_gamma   90.00
#
_symmetry.space_group_name_H-M   'P 1'
#
loop_
_entity.id
_entity.type
_entity.pdbx_description
1 polymer ?
#
loop_
_entity_poly.entity_id
_entity_poly.type
_entity_poly.pdbx_seq_one_letter_code
_entity_poly.pdbx_strand_id
1 'polypeptide(L)'
;MDIGSTIELIRQNKNIPIKSLIGEVMSRAHYYRITNGQSDMTVKNFFNILERLNVSLEEFLFIKKQLQNRKVQSLIYGSSLKFFA
;
A
#
# COMPACT_ATOMS: atom_id res chain seq x y z
N MET A 1 10.96 -1.87 -0.80
CA MET A 1 10.19 -0.74 -0.22
C MET A 1 8.72 -1.04 -0.47
N ASP A 2 7.87 -1.17 0.55
CA ASP A 2 6.53 -1.77 0.37
C ASP A 2 5.48 -0.75 -0.16
N ILE A 3 5.68 -0.33 -1.41
CA ILE A 3 4.80 0.61 -2.15
C ILE A 3 3.44 -0.04 -2.39
N GLY A 4 3.44 -1.34 -2.74
CA GLY A 4 2.24 -2.10 -3.05
C GLY A 4 1.24 -2.15 -1.89
N SER A 5 1.69 -2.45 -0.66
CA SER A 5 0.75 -2.49 0.48
C SER A 5 0.20 -1.10 0.84
N THR A 6 0.96 -0.03 0.59
CA THR A 6 0.48 1.34 0.81
C THR A 6 -0.63 1.68 -0.19
N ILE A 7 -0.46 1.30 -1.46
CA ILE A 7 -1.50 1.45 -2.50
C ILE A 7 -2.77 0.69 -2.10
N GLU A 8 -2.63 -0.57 -1.66
CA GLU A 8 -3.77 -1.39 -1.26
C GLU A 8 -4.52 -0.80 -0.08
N LEU A 9 -3.82 -0.28 0.94
CA LEU A 9 -4.45 0.38 2.06
C LEU A 9 -5.25 1.62 1.65
N ILE A 10 -4.64 2.50 0.85
CA ILE A 10 -5.30 3.74 0.39
C ILE A 10 -6.55 3.38 -0.42
N ARG A 11 -6.43 2.40 -1.33
CA ARG A 11 -7.54 1.90 -2.14
C ARG A 11 -8.70 1.41 -1.26
N GLN A 12 -8.40 0.58 -0.26
CA GLN A 12 -9.40 0.04 0.66
C GLN A 12 -10.10 1.16 1.44
N ASN A 13 -9.33 2.11 1.99
CA ASN A 13 -9.88 3.23 2.75
C ASN A 13 -10.77 4.15 1.89
N LYS A 14 -10.48 4.28 0.59
CA LYS A 14 -11.30 5.06 -0.36
C LYS A 14 -12.41 4.23 -1.00
N ASN A 15 -12.57 2.95 -0.63
CA ASN A 15 -13.55 2.02 -1.23
C ASN A 15 -13.47 1.92 -2.76
N ILE A 16 -12.26 2.04 -3.34
CA ILE A 16 -12.08 1.99 -4.79
C ILE A 16 -12.00 0.53 -5.25
N PRO A 17 -12.85 0.07 -6.19
CA PRO A 17 -12.75 -1.28 -6.75
C PRO A 17 -11.43 -1.46 -7.50
N ILE A 18 -10.77 -2.61 -7.33
CA ILE A 18 -9.48 -2.91 -8.00
C ILE A 18 -9.59 -2.70 -9.52
N LYS A 19 -10.69 -3.13 -10.16
CA LYS A 19 -10.90 -2.95 -11.60
C LYS A 19 -10.87 -1.47 -12.02
N SER A 20 -11.45 -0.58 -11.20
CA SER A 20 -11.43 0.86 -11.45
C SER A 20 -10.04 1.45 -11.26
N LEU A 21 -9.32 0.98 -10.24
CA LEU A 21 -7.97 1.42 -9.94
C LEU A 21 -6.96 1.02 -11.03
N ILE A 22 -6.99 -0.24 -11.47
CA ILE A 22 -5.97 -0.74 -12.40
C ILE A 22 -6.30 -0.43 -13.86
N GLY A 23 -7.58 -0.36 -14.24
CA GLY A 23 -8.00 -0.17 -15.64
C GLY A 23 -7.23 -1.09 -16.59
N GLU A 24 -6.63 -0.49 -17.62
CA GLU A 24 -5.75 -1.16 -18.59
C GLU A 24 -4.25 -1.06 -18.23
N VAL A 25 -3.92 -0.50 -17.06
CA VAL A 25 -2.52 -0.29 -16.63
C VAL A 25 -1.83 -1.61 -16.32
N MET A 26 -2.57 -2.58 -15.78
CA MET A 26 -2.08 -3.92 -15.44
C MET A 26 -3.23 -4.91 -15.26
N SER A 27 -2.90 -6.20 -15.29
CA SER A 27 -3.85 -7.25 -14.90
C SER A 27 -4.07 -7.31 -13.39
N ARG A 28 -5.20 -7.87 -12.95
CA ARG A 28 -5.46 -8.11 -11.51
C ARG A 28 -4.39 -9.00 -10.87
N ALA A 29 -3.90 -10.00 -11.60
CA ALA A 29 -2.86 -10.89 -11.10
C ALA A 29 -1.55 -10.14 -10.83
N HIS A 30 -1.17 -9.23 -11.74
CA HIS A 30 0.01 -8.39 -11.56
C HIS A 30 -0.16 -7.41 -10.39
N TYR A 31 -1.35 -6.82 -10.25
CA TYR A 31 -1.70 -5.99 -9.09
C TYR A 31 -1.45 -6.72 -7.76
N TYR A 32 -2.00 -7.94 -7.60
CA TYR A 32 -1.79 -8.71 -6.37
C TYR A 32 -0.34 -9.08 -6.14
N ARG A 33 0.42 -9.39 -7.20
CA ARG A 33 1.86 -9.60 -7.07
C ARG A 33 2.56 -8.35 -6.53
N ILE A 34 2.19 -7.16 -7.00
CA ILE A 34 2.75 -5.89 -6.50
C ILE A 34 2.38 -5.66 -5.03
N THR A 35 1.10 -5.79 -4.67
CA THR A 35 0.64 -5.54 -3.29
C THR A 35 1.19 -6.54 -2.28
N ASN A 36 1.56 -7.74 -2.74
CA ASN A 36 2.19 -8.78 -1.92
C ASN A 36 3.74 -8.76 -1.98
N GLY A 37 4.35 -7.78 -2.65
CA GLY A 37 5.81 -7.65 -2.74
C GLY A 37 6.49 -8.70 -3.64
N GLN A 38 5.73 -9.34 -4.52
CA GLN A 38 6.19 -10.37 -5.48
C GLN A 38 6.52 -9.81 -6.87
N SER A 39 6.32 -8.51 -7.07
CA SER A 39 6.67 -7.79 -8.30
C SER A 39 6.83 -6.31 -8.00
N ASP A 40 7.75 -5.68 -8.72
CA ASP A 40 7.81 -4.23 -8.81
C ASP A 40 6.82 -3.71 -9.87
N MET A 41 6.67 -2.39 -9.86
CA MET A 41 5.88 -1.63 -10.83
C MET A 41 6.75 -0.50 -11.40
N THR A 42 6.53 -0.14 -12.66
CA THR A 42 7.21 1.00 -13.27
C THR A 42 6.79 2.32 -12.63
N VAL A 43 7.67 3.32 -12.66
CA VAL A 43 7.37 4.67 -12.14
C VAL A 43 6.16 5.29 -12.86
N LYS A 44 6.02 5.06 -14.18
CA LYS A 44 4.86 5.49 -14.95
C LYS A 44 3.55 4.91 -14.39
N ASN A 45 3.51 3.59 -14.17
CA ASN A 45 2.31 2.95 -13.65
C ASN A 45 2.02 3.39 -12.20
N PHE A 46 3.06 3.66 -11.42
CA PHE A 46 2.90 4.22 -10.07
C PHE A 46 2.18 5.57 -10.08
N PHE A 47 2.60 6.53 -10.93
CA PHE A 47 1.91 7.82 -11.04
C PHE A 47 0.48 7.68 -11.58
N ASN A 48 0.24 6.81 -12.56
CA ASN A 48 -1.12 6.52 -13.03
C ASN A 48 -2.03 6.00 -11.90
N ILE A 49 -1.48 5.18 -10.99
CA ILE A 49 -2.21 4.66 -9.84
C ILE A 49 -2.49 5.78 -8.83
N LEU A 50 -1.53 6.68 -8.56
CA LEU A 50 -1.73 7.84 -7.68
C LEU A 50 -2.86 8.76 -8.19
N GLU A 51 -2.88 9.06 -9.48
CA GLU A 51 -3.96 9.84 -10.11
C GLU A 51 -5.32 9.18 -9.89
N ARG A 52 -5.43 7.87 -10.11
CA ARG A 52 -6.67 7.11 -9.91
C ARG A 52 -7.08 6.94 -8.46
N LEU A 53 -6.12 6.99 -7.53
CA LEU A 53 -6.39 7.08 -6.09
C LEU A 53 -6.79 8.49 -5.68
N ASN A 54 -6.60 9.50 -6.54
CA ASN A 54 -6.71 10.92 -6.20
C ASN A 54 -5.86 11.25 -4.95
N VAL A 55 -4.56 10.96 -5.04
CA VAL A 55 -3.58 11.16 -3.95
C VAL A 55 -2.30 11.75 -4.54
N SER A 56 -1.77 12.80 -3.92
CA SER A 56 -0.48 13.38 -4.32
C SER A 56 0.69 12.50 -3.90
N LEU A 57 1.88 12.72 -4.47
CA LEU A 57 3.08 12.02 -4.04
C LEU A 57 3.41 12.32 -2.56
N GLU A 58 3.26 13.57 -2.11
CA GLU A 58 3.51 13.94 -0.72
C GLU A 58 2.57 13.22 0.25
N GLU A 59 1.26 13.19 -0.07
CA GLU A 59 0.27 12.48 0.73
C GLU A 59 0.57 10.98 0.80
N PHE A 60 0.93 10.38 -0.34
CA PHE A 60 1.33 8.98 -0.38
C PHE A 60 2.53 8.69 0.52
N LEU A 61 3.57 9.51 0.45
CA LEU A 61 4.78 9.38 1.27
C LEU A 61 4.47 9.57 2.76
N PHE A 62 3.57 10.50 3.09
CA PHE A 62 3.11 10.72 4.46
C PHE A 62 2.40 9.49 5.02
N ILE A 63 1.43 8.93 4.29
CA ILE A 63 0.69 7.72 4.68
C ILE A 63 1.66 6.53 4.84
N LYS A 64 2.57 6.35 3.88
CA LYS A 64 3.59 5.30 3.94
C LYS A 64 4.44 5.41 5.20
N LYS A 65 4.89 6.62 5.56
CA LYS A 65 5.68 6.85 6.79
C LYS A 65 4.90 6.48 8.04
N GLN A 66 3.61 6.83 8.11
CA GLN A 66 2.75 6.43 9.23
C GLN A 66 2.64 4.91 9.36
N LEU A 67 2.50 4.19 8.24
CA LEU A 67 2.43 2.71 8.27
C LEU A 67 3.74 2.09 8.76
N GLN A 68 4.88 2.62 8.34
CA GLN A 68 6.18 2.17 8.83
C GLN A 68 6.29 2.37 10.35
N ASN A 69 5.85 3.53 10.85
CA ASN A 69 5.85 3.81 12.28
C ASN A 69 4.94 2.85 13.07
N ARG A 70 3.73 2.54 12.57
CA ARG A 70 2.83 1.56 13.20
C ARG A 70 3.44 0.16 13.23
N LYS A 71 4.07 -0.29 12.14
CA LYS A 71 4.78 -1.57 12.09
C LYS A 71 5.88 -1.62 13.15
N VAL A 72 6.70 -0.58 13.25
CA VAL A 72 7.76 -0.46 14.28
C VAL A 72 7.17 -0.51 15.70
N GLN A 73 6.12 0.26 15.98
CA GLN A 73 5.44 0.21 17.27
C GLN A 73 4.93 -1.19 17.61
N SER A 74 4.31 -1.89 16.66
CA SER A 74 3.83 -3.27 16.88
C SER A 74 4.96 -4.25 17.20
N LEU A 75 6.16 -4.06 16.67
CA LEU A 75 7.31 -4.90 16.99
C LEU A 75 7.86 -4.62 18.40
N ILE A 76 7.94 -3.35 18.77
CA ILE A 76 8.45 -2.92 20.09
C ILE A 76 7.48 -3.33 21.21
N TYR A 77 6.18 -3.09 21.03
CA TYR A 77 5.18 -3.29 22.09
C TYR A 77 4.43 -4.63 22.00
N GLY A 78 4.34 -5.25 20.81
CA GLY A 78 3.65 -6.53 20.61
C GLY A 78 4.39 -7.74 21.19
N SER A 79 5.67 -7.59 21.53
CA SER A 79 6.49 -8.62 22.18
C SER A 79 6.23 -8.76 23.69
N SER A 80 5.51 -7.81 24.30
CA SER A 80 5.29 -7.72 25.76
C SER A 80 4.04 -8.48 26.26
N LEU A 81 3.08 -8.76 25.39
CA LEU A 81 1.78 -9.36 25.77
C LEU A 81 1.81 -10.89 26.03
N LYS A 82 2.99 -11.52 26.12
CA LYS A 82 3.13 -12.95 26.44
C LYS A 82 3.57 -13.25 27.88
N PHE A 83 3.72 -12.25 28.74
CA PHE A 83 4.21 -12.45 30.13
C PHE A 83 3.20 -12.14 31.24
N PHE A 84 1.95 -11.82 30.90
CA PHE A 84 0.87 -11.61 31.88
C PHE A 84 -0.42 -12.32 31.47
N ALA A 85 -0.36 -13.65 31.34
CA ALA A 85 -1.51 -14.54 31.34
C ALA A 85 -1.11 -15.88 31.95
#